data_AF-A0A496VMG6-F1
#
_entry.id   AF-A0A496VMG6-F1
#
_cell.length_a   1.000
_cell.length_b   1.000
_cell.length_c   1.000
_cell.angle_alpha   90.00
_cell.angle_beta   90.00
_cell.angle_gamma   90.00
#
_symmetry.space_group_name_H-M   'P 1'
#
loop_
_entity.id
_entity.type
_entity.pdbx_description
1 polymer ?
#
loop_
_entity_poly.entity_id
_entity_poly.type
_entity_poly.pdbx_seq_one_letter_code
_entity_poly.pdbx_strand_id
1 'polypeptide(L)'
;MRDEFNELGEPKNPEWVIKHCIYRIRTSRYFLAHVEHLIKEGEASGELDWSIHKWDESVGEDYEVEPYEGFMAYVGPGEHGFGFGDDKEFEAYCSETELNDYLLEAMEWYCKKNPEQVDEVEKLKLMLSPLSH
;
A
#
# COMPACT_ATOMS: atom_id res chain seq x y z
N MET A 1 15.99 0.80 -19.06
CA MET A 1 15.23 0.98 -17.81
C MET A 1 14.67 -0.39 -17.51
N ARG A 2 15.12 -1.07 -16.45
CA ARG A 2 14.47 -2.34 -16.07
C ARG A 2 13.14 -1.93 -15.46
N ASP A 3 12.03 -2.36 -16.04
CA ASP A 3 10.72 -2.24 -15.39
C ASP A 3 10.80 -3.04 -14.10
N GLU A 4 10.99 -2.34 -13.00
CA GLU A 4 10.89 -2.88 -11.64
C GLU A 4 9.51 -3.53 -11.40
N PHE A 5 8.51 -3.24 -12.25
CA PHE A 5 7.26 -3.98 -12.38
C PHE A 5 7.45 -5.50 -12.54
N ASN A 6 8.50 -5.94 -13.25
CA ASN A 6 8.81 -7.37 -13.43
C ASN A 6 9.42 -8.03 -12.18
N GLU A 7 9.79 -7.27 -11.13
CA GLU A 7 10.42 -7.85 -9.94
C GLU A 7 9.41 -8.55 -9.02
N LEU A 8 8.15 -8.14 -9.01
CA LEU A 8 7.10 -8.75 -8.19
C LEU A 8 6.48 -10.00 -8.84
N GLY A 9 6.66 -10.19 -10.15
CA GLY A 9 6.10 -11.32 -10.90
C GLY A 9 4.57 -11.27 -11.02
N GLU A 10 3.94 -12.42 -11.26
CA GLU A 10 2.50 -12.52 -11.51
C GLU A 10 1.66 -12.48 -10.21
N PRO A 11 0.39 -12.02 -10.26
CA PRO A 11 -0.54 -12.01 -9.12
C PRO A 11 -0.94 -13.43 -8.71
N LYS A 12 -0.05 -14.09 -7.96
CA LYS A 12 -0.18 -15.51 -7.58
C LYS A 12 -0.89 -15.72 -6.23
N ASN A 13 -0.93 -14.69 -5.39
CA ASN A 13 -1.54 -14.74 -4.05
C ASN A 13 -2.00 -13.34 -3.60
N PRO A 14 -2.82 -13.23 -2.55
CA PRO A 14 -3.28 -11.93 -2.04
C PRO A 14 -2.15 -11.00 -1.58
N GLU A 15 -1.08 -11.56 -1.01
CA GLU A 15 0.09 -10.79 -0.57
C GLU A 15 0.75 -9.99 -1.71
N TRP A 16 0.68 -10.49 -2.94
CA TRP A 16 1.17 -9.79 -4.12
C TRP A 16 0.48 -8.43 -4.29
N VAL A 17 -0.84 -8.33 -4.07
CA VAL A 17 -1.62 -7.10 -4.25
C VAL A 17 -1.14 -6.01 -3.28
N ILE A 18 -0.95 -6.39 -2.02
CA ILE A 18 -0.43 -5.49 -0.97
C ILE A 18 0.98 -5.03 -1.32
N LYS A 19 1.87 -5.97 -1.65
CA LYS A 19 3.25 -5.65 -2.04
C LYS A 19 3.33 -4.79 -3.29
N HIS A 20 2.40 -4.97 -4.23
CA HIS A 20 2.30 -4.14 -5.43
C HIS A 20 1.93 -2.71 -5.08
N CYS A 21 0.90 -2.49 -4.26
CA CYS A 21 0.53 -1.15 -3.82
C CYS A 21 1.67 -0.47 -3.05
N ILE A 22 2.35 -1.20 -2.15
CA ILE A 22 3.52 -0.69 -1.43
C ILE A 22 4.67 -0.36 -2.38
N TYR A 23 4.87 -1.17 -3.43
CA TYR A 23 5.81 -0.87 -4.50
C TYR A 23 5.46 0.44 -5.23
N ARG A 24 4.18 0.70 -5.49
CA ARG A 24 3.74 1.96 -6.12
C ARG A 24 3.98 3.16 -5.21
N ILE A 25 3.70 3.03 -3.92
CA ILE A 25 4.03 4.06 -2.93
C ILE A 25 5.54 4.31 -2.93
N ARG A 26 6.37 3.27 -2.76
CA ARG A 26 7.84 3.40 -2.60
C ARG A 26 8.55 4.02 -3.80
N THR A 27 8.00 3.84 -5.01
CA THR A 27 8.59 4.35 -6.26
C THR A 27 7.98 5.66 -6.73
N SER A 28 6.94 6.13 -6.06
CA SER A 28 6.31 7.43 -6.34
C SER A 28 7.24 8.59 -5.97
N ARG A 29 7.22 9.65 -6.78
CA ARG A 29 7.81 10.96 -6.43
C ARG A 29 7.16 11.60 -5.19
N TYR A 30 5.98 11.11 -4.81
CA TYR A 30 5.19 11.57 -3.68
C TYR A 30 5.20 10.57 -2.51
N PHE A 31 6.25 9.73 -2.40
CA PHE A 31 6.40 8.71 -1.36
C PHE A 31 5.96 9.19 0.03
N LEU A 32 6.57 10.27 0.54
CA LEU A 32 6.29 10.79 1.88
C LEU A 32 4.83 11.19 2.06
N ALA A 33 4.22 11.81 1.04
CA ALA A 33 2.82 12.23 1.09
C ALA A 33 1.86 11.03 1.08
N HIS A 34 2.13 10.01 0.27
CA HIS A 34 1.32 8.77 0.27
C HIS A 34 1.39 8.07 1.62
N VAL A 35 2.59 7.96 2.19
CA VAL A 35 2.78 7.34 3.50
C VAL A 35 2.07 8.15 4.59
N GLU A 36 2.21 9.47 4.59
CA GLU A 36 1.54 10.34 5.56
C GLU A 36 0.02 10.25 5.46
N HIS A 37 -0.54 10.30 4.26
CA HIS A 37 -1.99 10.17 4.03
C HIS A 37 -2.50 8.79 4.45
N LEU A 38 -1.77 7.72 4.14
CA LEU A 38 -2.17 6.38 4.53
C LEU A 38 -2.21 6.21 6.05
N ILE A 39 -1.25 6.80 6.76
CA ILE A 39 -1.20 6.76 8.23
C ILE A 39 -2.32 7.59 8.87
N LYS A 40 -2.55 8.81 8.37
CA LYS A 40 -3.46 9.78 9.01
C LYS A 40 -4.91 9.62 8.59
N GLU A 41 -5.13 9.45 7.29
CA GLU A 41 -6.44 9.45 6.66
C GLU A 41 -6.87 8.02 6.29
N GLY A 42 -5.97 7.04 6.38
CA GLY A 42 -6.28 5.67 6.03
C GLY A 42 -6.31 5.42 4.52
N GLU A 43 -5.79 6.32 3.68
CA GLU A 43 -5.86 6.16 2.23
C GLU A 43 -4.55 6.52 1.52
N ALA A 44 -4.17 5.69 0.54
CA ALA A 44 -3.25 6.07 -0.52
C ALA A 44 -3.67 5.47 -1.86
N SER A 45 -3.70 6.29 -2.89
CA SER A 45 -4.06 5.90 -4.26
C SER A 45 -3.17 6.62 -5.28
N GLY A 46 -3.05 6.07 -6.49
CA GLY A 46 -2.25 6.64 -7.58
C GLY A 46 -3.07 7.11 -8.78
N GLU A 47 -2.37 7.67 -9.78
CA GLU A 47 -2.97 8.01 -11.08
C GLU A 47 -3.32 6.76 -11.91
N LEU A 48 -2.64 5.65 -11.65
CA LEU A 48 -3.01 4.33 -12.16
C LEU A 48 -3.90 3.62 -11.16
N ASP A 49 -4.53 2.55 -11.62
CA ASP A 49 -5.61 1.85 -10.94
C ASP A 49 -5.10 0.99 -9.76
N TRP A 50 -4.66 1.63 -8.68
CA TRP A 50 -4.28 0.98 -7.43
C TRP A 50 -4.59 1.86 -6.22
N SER A 51 -4.88 1.22 -5.10
CA SER A 51 -5.11 1.91 -3.84
C SER A 51 -4.93 1.02 -2.61
N ILE A 52 -4.78 1.66 -1.45
CA ILE A 52 -4.91 1.06 -0.12
C ILE A 52 -5.88 1.92 0.68
N HIS A 53 -6.89 1.30 1.27
CA HIS A 53 -7.92 1.97 2.08
C HIS A 53 -8.08 1.28 3.43
N LYS A 54 -8.16 2.08 4.49
CA LYS A 54 -8.54 1.63 5.82
C LYS A 54 -10.02 1.29 5.81
N TRP A 55 -10.33 0.09 6.24
CA TRP A 55 -11.68 -0.42 6.38
C TRP A 55 -11.98 -0.58 7.87
N ASP A 56 -13.17 -0.18 8.26
CA ASP A 56 -13.72 -0.45 9.58
C ASP A 56 -14.87 -1.46 9.47
N GLU A 57 -15.35 -1.93 10.62
CA GLU A 57 -16.41 -2.94 10.68
C GLU A 57 -17.71 -2.54 9.93
N SER A 58 -17.92 -1.24 9.63
CA SER A 58 -19.10 -0.75 8.91
C SER A 58 -19.03 -0.97 7.40
N VAL A 59 -17.85 -1.24 6.83
CA VAL A 59 -17.68 -1.52 5.39
C VAL A 59 -18.52 -2.70 4.92
N GLY A 60 -18.77 -3.69 5.79
CA GLY A 60 -19.58 -4.85 5.43
C GLY A 60 -21.00 -4.48 4.95
N GLU A 61 -21.59 -3.42 5.52
CA GLU A 61 -22.91 -2.94 5.11
C GLU A 61 -22.88 -2.16 3.79
N ASP A 62 -21.85 -1.33 3.59
CA ASP A 62 -21.73 -0.46 2.41
C ASP A 62 -21.33 -1.22 1.13
N TYR A 63 -20.60 -2.33 1.27
CA TYR A 63 -20.03 -3.08 0.14
C TYR A 63 -20.55 -4.52 0.03
N GLU A 64 -21.53 -4.92 0.84
CA GLU A 64 -22.09 -6.28 0.88
C GLU A 64 -21.02 -7.38 1.12
N VAL A 65 -20.03 -7.08 1.96
CA VAL A 65 -18.95 -7.99 2.36
C VAL A 65 -19.02 -8.33 3.86
N GLU A 66 -18.29 -9.34 4.31
CA GLU A 66 -18.19 -9.61 5.76
C GLU A 66 -17.47 -8.44 6.47
N PRO A 67 -17.91 -8.06 7.69
CA PRO A 67 -17.25 -7.01 8.47
C PRO A 67 -15.76 -7.28 8.61
N TYR A 68 -14.96 -6.25 8.34
CA TYR A 68 -13.50 -6.34 8.38
C TYR A 68 -12.89 -5.05 8.93
N GLU A 69 -12.03 -5.18 9.94
CA GLU A 69 -11.23 -4.09 10.48
C GLU A 69 -9.77 -4.27 10.03
N GLY A 70 -9.25 -3.31 9.28
CA GLY A 70 -7.89 -3.37 8.74
C GLY A 70 -7.74 -2.52 7.48
N PHE A 71 -7.03 -3.04 6.49
CA PHE A 71 -6.82 -2.36 5.21
C PHE A 71 -7.13 -3.28 4.04
N MET A 72 -7.73 -2.72 3.01
CA MET A 72 -7.94 -3.34 1.71
C MET A 72 -6.98 -2.70 0.70
N ALA A 73 -6.17 -3.51 0.04
CA ALA A 73 -5.35 -3.13 -1.09
C ALA A 73 -6.01 -3.60 -2.39
N TYR A 74 -6.02 -2.74 -3.40
CA TYR A 74 -6.65 -2.97 -4.70
C TYR A 74 -5.67 -2.70 -5.84
N VAL A 75 -5.73 -3.54 -6.87
CA VAL A 75 -5.02 -3.38 -8.15
C VAL A 75 -5.99 -3.70 -9.28
N GLY A 76 -6.29 -2.69 -10.09
CA GLY A 76 -7.18 -2.79 -11.24
C GLY A 76 -6.46 -3.08 -12.56
N PRO A 77 -7.22 -3.11 -13.67
CA PRO A 77 -6.73 -3.61 -14.96
C PRO A 77 -5.62 -2.77 -15.58
N GLY A 78 -5.65 -1.46 -15.33
CA GLY A 78 -4.62 -0.53 -15.80
C GLY A 78 -3.26 -0.74 -15.11
N GLU A 79 -3.24 -1.44 -13.98
CA GLU A 79 -2.06 -1.61 -13.15
C GLU A 79 -1.48 -3.02 -13.24
N HIS A 80 -2.25 -4.11 -13.30
CA HIS A 80 -1.70 -5.48 -13.26
C HIS A 80 -1.03 -5.97 -14.57
N GLY A 81 -1.14 -5.20 -15.65
CA GLY A 81 -0.50 -5.50 -16.94
C GLY A 81 -1.27 -6.46 -17.86
N PHE A 82 -0.77 -6.62 -19.09
CA PHE A 82 -1.43 -7.41 -20.14
C PHE A 82 -1.38 -8.93 -19.87
N GLY A 83 -2.46 -9.64 -20.20
CA GLY A 83 -2.52 -11.12 -20.19
C GLY A 83 -3.31 -11.75 -19.04
N PHE A 84 -3.84 -10.94 -18.12
CA PHE A 84 -4.69 -11.40 -17.01
C PHE A 84 -6.19 -11.14 -17.22
N GLY A 85 -6.54 -10.51 -18.36
CA GLY A 85 -7.88 -10.04 -18.70
C GLY A 85 -7.97 -8.52 -18.54
N ASP A 86 -8.56 -7.83 -19.52
CA ASP A 86 -8.61 -6.35 -19.53
C ASP A 86 -9.58 -5.77 -18.48
N ASP A 87 -10.34 -6.64 -17.81
CA ASP A 87 -11.35 -6.28 -16.79
C ASP A 87 -11.03 -6.91 -15.42
N LYS A 88 -9.84 -7.50 -15.25
CA LYS A 88 -9.55 -8.24 -14.01
C LYS A 88 -9.10 -7.30 -12.90
N GLU A 89 -9.66 -7.51 -11.72
CA GLU A 89 -9.33 -6.75 -10.52
C GLU A 89 -8.81 -7.71 -9.45
N PHE A 90 -7.90 -7.20 -8.63
CA PHE A 90 -7.34 -7.95 -7.51
C PHE A 90 -7.47 -7.12 -6.25
N GLU A 91 -8.00 -7.76 -5.21
CA GLU A 91 -8.09 -7.19 -3.88
C GLU A 91 -7.41 -8.13 -2.87
N ALA A 92 -6.89 -7.54 -1.80
CA ALA A 92 -6.34 -8.26 -0.68
C ALA A 92 -6.50 -7.46 0.61
N TYR A 93 -6.60 -8.18 1.71
CA TYR A 93 -6.85 -7.62 3.03
C TYR A 93 -5.63 -7.85 3.92
N CYS A 94 -5.27 -6.85 4.73
CA CYS A 94 -4.20 -6.96 5.71
C CYS A 94 -4.51 -6.17 6.97
N SER A 95 -4.05 -6.70 8.10
CA SER A 95 -4.12 -6.00 9.37
C SER A 95 -3.26 -4.72 9.35
N GLU A 96 -3.55 -3.79 10.25
CA GLU A 96 -2.72 -2.60 10.44
C GLU A 96 -1.26 -2.97 10.76
N THR A 97 -1.04 -4.04 11.54
CA THR A 97 0.32 -4.52 11.85
C THR A 97 1.07 -4.98 10.60
N GLU A 98 0.43 -5.80 9.74
CA GLU A 98 1.05 -6.26 8.49
C GLU A 98 1.34 -5.09 7.54
N LEU A 99 0.42 -4.13 7.41
CA LEU A 99 0.64 -2.95 6.59
C LEU A 99 1.81 -2.11 7.12
N ASN A 100 1.90 -1.92 8.44
CA ASN A 100 2.97 -1.14 9.06
C ASN A 100 4.34 -1.79 8.81
N ASP A 101 4.44 -3.12 8.85
CA ASP A 101 5.68 -3.83 8.54
C ASP A 101 6.14 -3.54 7.10
N TYR A 102 5.22 -3.57 6.12
CA TYR A 102 5.56 -3.22 4.73
C TYR A 102 5.95 -1.75 4.55
N LEU A 103 5.29 -0.83 5.27
CA LEU A 103 5.61 0.59 5.23
C LEU A 103 6.99 0.87 5.83
N LEU A 104 7.35 0.19 6.92
CA LEU A 104 8.67 0.28 7.52
C LEU A 104 9.77 -0.17 6.55
N GLU A 105 9.58 -1.29 5.86
CA GLU A 105 10.50 -1.75 4.81
C GLU A 105 10.65 -0.73 3.66
N ALA A 106 9.54 -0.16 3.21
CA ALA A 106 9.53 0.86 2.16
C ALA A 106 10.24 2.15 2.60
N MET A 107 10.03 2.59 3.83
CA MET A 107 10.70 3.73 4.46
C MET A 107 12.22 3.51 4.57
N GLU A 108 12.65 2.33 5.02
CA GLU A 108 14.07 1.98 5.09
C GLU A 108 14.73 2.00 3.72
N TRP A 109 14.05 1.45 2.70
CA TRP A 109 14.52 1.51 1.33
C TRP A 109 14.63 2.95 0.82
N TYR A 110 13.63 3.79 1.11
CA TYR A 110 13.62 5.19 0.69
C TYR A 110 14.77 5.99 1.31
N CYS A 111 15.03 5.81 2.61
CA CYS A 111 16.14 6.44 3.31
C CYS A 111 17.52 6.03 2.77
N LYS A 112 17.70 4.77 2.35
CA LYS A 112 18.95 4.32 1.71
C LYS A 112 19.23 5.07 0.40
N LYS A 113 18.19 5.51 -0.31
CA LYS A 113 18.29 6.27 -1.57
C LYS A 113 18.28 7.79 -1.37
N ASN A 114 17.68 8.28 -0.28
CA ASN A 114 17.51 9.71 0.02
C ASN A 114 17.92 10.00 1.48
N PRO A 115 19.23 9.96 1.81
CA PRO A 115 19.70 10.13 3.19
C PRO A 115 19.30 11.47 3.83
N GLU A 116 19.05 12.50 3.03
CA GLU A 116 18.59 13.81 3.48
C GLU A 116 17.14 13.82 4.00
N GLN A 117 16.36 12.77 3.72
CA GLN A 117 14.97 12.65 4.14
C GLN A 117 14.78 11.81 5.42
N VAL A 118 15.86 11.29 6.01
CA VAL A 118 15.80 10.40 7.18
C VAL A 118 15.00 11.01 8.33
N ASP A 119 15.24 12.27 8.68
CA ASP A 119 14.55 12.93 9.79
C ASP A 119 13.03 13.03 9.58
N GLU A 120 12.59 13.19 8.33
CA GLU A 120 11.16 13.24 8.02
C GLU A 120 10.52 11.86 8.09
N VAL A 121 11.24 10.84 7.60
CA VAL A 121 10.81 9.44 7.70
C VAL A 121 10.71 8.98 9.16
N GLU A 122 11.64 9.37 10.03
CA GLU A 122 11.58 9.02 11.45
C GLU A 122 10.34 9.61 12.14
N LYS A 123 9.86 10.79 11.74
CA LYS A 123 8.57 11.32 12.23
C LYS A 123 7.40 10.44 11.82
N LEU A 124 7.41 9.93 10.59
CA LEU A 124 6.37 9.03 10.09
C LEU A 124 6.37 7.69 10.84
N LYS A 125 7.55 7.11 11.10
CA LYS A 125 7.70 5.87 11.87
C LYS A 125 7.14 5.98 13.29
N LEU A 126 7.32 7.14 13.94
CA LEU A 126 6.75 7.39 15.27
C LEU A 126 5.23 7.37 15.28
N MET A 127 4.58 7.67 14.15
CA MET A 127 3.12 7.60 14.01
C MET A 127 2.59 6.18 13.75
N LEU A 128 3.44 5.25 13.25
CA LEU A 128 3.09 3.84 13.05
C LEU A 128 3.12 3.02 14.35
N SER A 129 3.83 3.50 15.37
CA SER A 129 3.84 2.84 16.66
C SER A 129 2.52 3.13 17.38
N PRO A 130 1.82 2.13 17.94
CA PRO A 130 0.73 2.44 18.83
C PRO A 130 1.33 3.27 19.96
N LEU A 131 0.83 4.49 20.15
CA LEU A 131 1.16 5.28 21.32
C LEU A 131 0.71 4.47 22.53
N SER A 132 1.64 3.71 23.11
CA SER A 132 1.46 3.05 24.40
C SER A 132 1.09 4.14 25.41
N HIS A 133 -0.19 4.24 25.75
CA HIS A 133 -0.71 5.03 26.86
C HIS A 133 -1.48 4.08 27.77
#